data_AF-A0A026WDR7-F1
#
_entry.id   AF-A0A026WDR7-F1
#
_cell.length_a   1.000
_cell.length_b   1.000
_cell.length_c   1.000
_cell.angle_alpha   90.00
_cell.angle_beta   90.00
_cell.angle_gamma   90.00
#
_symmetry.space_group_name_H-M   'P 1'
#
loop_
_entity.id
_entity.type
_entity.pdbx_description
1 polymer ?
#
loop_
_entity_poly.entity_id
_entity_poly.type
_entity_poly.pdbx_seq_one_letter_code
_entity_poly.pdbx_strand_id
1 'polypeptide(L)'
;SVDSKSGSDQNINFKTFLANWAVAQHISQSSLCLLLNGIKQYTCQNCSFGIPSDPRSLLHTPRNTYTDVCGDVNLKSIHTKGPLIESCYNPQYRTMKCSNSTIRINTLADNCCELRNGNIIEVKNIAYCKELNTNVIIGNEFYNKKDLYDIPCPLSLIGIFIVEKLSELKIWPVEDVKTKYVKLPFKDNKFAVFPLIHQ
;
A
#
# COMPACT_ATOMS: atom_id res chain seq x y z
N SER A 1 6.49 37.70 -53.80
CA SER A 1 5.96 36.89 -52.69
C SER A 1 7.09 36.59 -51.74
N VAL A 2 7.11 37.26 -50.58
CA VAL A 2 8.10 37.07 -49.53
C VAL A 2 7.40 36.33 -48.41
N ASP A 3 7.74 35.05 -48.25
CA ASP A 3 7.19 34.19 -47.20
C ASP A 3 7.73 34.62 -45.84
N SER A 4 6.81 35.11 -45.01
CA SER A 4 7.06 35.43 -43.60
C SER A 4 6.77 34.18 -42.77
N LYS A 5 7.81 33.48 -42.31
CA LYS A 5 7.66 32.44 -41.28
C LYS A 5 7.35 33.10 -39.94
N SER A 6 6.13 32.95 -39.45
CA SER A 6 5.73 33.30 -38.10
C SER A 6 6.33 32.30 -37.11
N GLY A 7 7.37 32.72 -36.38
CA GLY A 7 7.78 32.06 -35.15
C GLY A 7 6.73 32.32 -34.08
N SER A 8 5.99 31.29 -33.68
CA SER A 8 5.12 31.37 -32.51
C SER A 8 5.96 31.13 -31.26
N ASP A 9 6.18 32.20 -30.50
CA ASP A 9 6.71 32.15 -29.14
C ASP A 9 5.74 31.34 -28.27
N GLN A 10 5.98 30.04 -28.18
CA GLN A 10 5.36 29.18 -27.19
C GLN A 10 5.94 29.61 -25.83
N ASN A 11 5.20 30.44 -25.10
CA ASN A 11 5.46 30.70 -23.69
C ASN A 11 5.14 29.42 -22.90
N ILE A 12 6.04 28.44 -23.01
CA ILE A 12 5.94 27.16 -22.31
C ILE A 12 6.11 27.47 -20.83
N ASN A 13 5.04 27.28 -20.07
CA ASN A 13 5.08 27.39 -18.63
C ASN A 13 6.17 26.44 -18.09
N PHE A 14 7.21 27.01 -17.47
CA PHE A 14 8.37 26.28 -16.99
C PHE A 14 8.00 25.08 -16.09
N LYS A 15 6.91 25.19 -15.31
CA LYS A 15 6.41 24.07 -14.49
C LYS A 15 5.92 22.91 -15.35
N THR A 16 5.16 23.22 -16.40
CA THR A 16 4.62 22.22 -17.33
C THR A 16 5.74 21.54 -18.11
N PHE A 17 6.75 22.31 -18.54
CA PHE A 17 7.95 21.73 -19.15
C PHE A 17 8.64 20.76 -18.19
N LEU A 18 8.92 21.20 -16.96
CA LEU A 18 9.67 20.41 -15.98
C LEU A 18 8.93 19.14 -15.58
N ALA A 19 7.60 19.21 -15.42
CA ALA A 19 6.74 18.05 -15.16
C ALA A 19 6.82 17.03 -16.32
N ASN A 20 6.62 17.49 -17.56
CA ASN A 20 6.65 16.62 -18.74
C ASN A 20 8.03 16.01 -18.98
N TRP A 21 9.08 16.80 -18.80
CA TRP A 21 10.47 16.33 -18.91
C TRP A 21 10.79 15.26 -17.86
N ALA A 22 10.39 15.47 -16.60
CA ALA A 22 10.64 14.51 -15.53
C ALA A 22 9.96 13.16 -15.79
N VAL A 23 8.73 13.18 -16.33
CA VAL A 23 8.02 11.96 -16.75
C VAL A 23 8.71 11.29 -17.93
N ALA A 24 9.04 12.06 -18.98
CA ALA A 24 9.64 11.53 -20.20
C ALA A 24 11.04 10.94 -19.99
N GLN A 25 11.79 11.45 -19.01
CA GLN A 25 13.14 10.97 -18.67
C GLN A 25 13.17 10.00 -17.49
N HIS A 26 12.00 9.55 -17.01
CA HIS A 26 11.88 8.62 -15.88
C HIS A 26 12.66 9.09 -14.62
N ILE A 27 12.62 10.40 -14.34
CA ILE A 27 13.34 10.98 -13.21
C ILE A 27 12.68 10.54 -11.91
N SER A 28 13.49 10.06 -10.95
CA SER A 28 13.00 9.69 -9.63
C SER A 28 12.49 10.91 -8.85
N GLN A 29 11.53 10.69 -7.94
CA GLN A 29 11.00 11.74 -7.07
C GLN A 29 12.10 12.38 -6.20
N SER A 30 13.10 11.62 -5.75
CA SER A 30 14.22 12.14 -4.95
C SER A 30 15.12 13.07 -5.76
N SER A 31 15.49 12.67 -6.98
CA SER A 31 16.29 13.51 -7.89
C SER A 31 15.54 14.79 -8.28
N LEU A 32 14.23 14.68 -8.53
CA LEU A 32 13.39 15.85 -8.80
C LEU A 32 13.27 16.75 -7.57
N CYS A 33 13.20 16.20 -6.35
CA CYS A 33 13.17 16.99 -5.10
C CYS A 33 14.45 17.81 -4.92
N LEU A 34 15.62 17.17 -5.13
CA LEU A 34 16.91 17.84 -5.05
C LEU A 34 17.04 18.94 -6.09
N LEU A 35 16.58 18.68 -7.32
CA LEU A 35 16.56 19.67 -8.40
C LEU A 35 15.68 20.87 -8.06
N LEU A 36 14.45 20.65 -7.57
CA LEU A 36 13.53 21.73 -7.19
C LEU A 36 14.07 22.58 -6.04
N ASN A 37 14.68 21.95 -5.04
CA ASN A 37 15.33 22.65 -3.94
C ASN A 37 16.57 23.44 -4.41
N GLY A 38 17.37 22.85 -5.30
CA GLY A 38 18.51 23.53 -5.93
C GLY A 38 18.07 24.75 -6.73
N ILE A 39 17.08 24.61 -7.62
CA ILE A 39 16.52 25.72 -8.41
C ILE A 39 16.05 26.84 -7.48
N LYS A 40 15.34 26.50 -6.40
CA LYS A 40 14.82 27.49 -5.44
C LYS A 40 15.92 28.27 -4.72
N GLN A 41 17.07 27.67 -4.45
CA GLN A 41 18.23 28.35 -3.85
C GLN A 41 18.81 29.44 -4.76
N TYR A 42 18.64 29.31 -6.07
CA TYR A 42 19.15 30.26 -7.08
C TYR A 42 18.08 31.19 -7.67
N THR A 43 16.82 31.11 -7.20
CA THR A 43 15.75 32.03 -7.63
C THR A 43 15.62 33.25 -6.70
N CYS A 44 15.61 34.45 -7.28
CA CYS A 44 15.37 35.71 -6.56
C CYS A 44 13.90 35.79 -6.06
N GLN A 45 13.63 36.54 -4.98
CA GLN A 45 12.26 36.68 -4.41
C GLN A 45 11.21 37.18 -5.42
N ASN A 46 11.64 37.96 -6.43
CA ASN A 46 10.77 38.46 -7.51
C ASN A 46 10.75 37.57 -8.76
N CYS A 47 11.53 36.47 -8.77
CA CYS A 47 11.69 35.52 -9.86
C CYS A 47 11.10 34.15 -9.53
N SER A 48 10.40 34.02 -8.39
CA SER A 48 9.83 32.76 -7.96
C SER A 48 8.76 32.33 -8.97
N PHE A 49 9.12 31.42 -9.88
CA PHE A 49 8.24 30.82 -10.88
C PHE A 49 7.09 30.00 -10.25
N GLY A 50 6.80 30.15 -8.95
CA GLY A 50 5.80 29.41 -8.20
C GLY A 50 6.10 27.91 -8.11
N ILE A 51 7.37 27.53 -8.21
CA ILE A 51 7.80 26.13 -8.25
C ILE A 51 7.61 25.51 -6.86
N PRO A 52 6.87 24.40 -6.73
CA PRO A 52 6.72 23.72 -5.45
C PRO A 52 8.05 23.05 -5.06
N SER A 53 8.36 23.00 -3.77
CA SER A 53 9.49 22.23 -3.25
C SER A 53 9.24 20.72 -3.28
N ASP A 54 7.98 20.32 -3.39
CA ASP A 54 7.57 18.93 -3.45
C ASP A 54 7.31 18.51 -4.92
N PRO A 55 8.11 17.56 -5.46
CA PRO A 55 7.89 16.92 -6.77
C PRO A 55 6.45 16.43 -7.00
N ARG A 56 5.78 15.96 -5.94
CA ARG A 56 4.40 15.47 -6.01
C ARG A 56 3.40 16.59 -6.31
N SER A 57 3.70 17.78 -5.83
CA SER A 57 2.89 18.98 -6.09
C SER A 57 3.13 19.51 -7.51
N LEU A 58 4.28 19.21 -8.13
CA LEU A 58 4.56 19.51 -9.54
C LEU A 58 3.87 18.50 -10.47
N LEU A 59 3.81 17.23 -10.07
CA LEU A 59 3.31 16.11 -10.89
C LEU A 59 1.84 15.75 -10.61
N HIS A 60 1.16 16.49 -9.73
CA HIS A 60 -0.23 16.23 -9.32
C HIS A 60 -0.48 14.78 -8.87
N THR A 61 0.49 14.16 -8.20
CA THR A 61 0.30 12.80 -7.68
C THR A 61 -0.61 12.87 -6.44
N PRO A 62 -1.65 12.02 -6.34
CA PRO A 62 -2.60 12.05 -5.24
C PRO A 62 -1.89 11.89 -3.89
N ARG A 63 -2.27 12.75 -2.95
CA ARG A 63 -1.67 12.91 -1.63
C ARG A 63 -2.57 12.21 -0.61
N ASN A 64 -2.64 10.88 -0.59
CA ASN A 64 -3.33 10.17 0.49
C ASN A 64 -2.69 8.81 0.80
N THR A 65 -2.09 8.72 1.99
CA THR A 65 -1.71 7.49 2.69
C THR A 65 -2.55 7.36 3.97
N TYR A 66 -3.85 7.67 3.90
CA TYR A 66 -4.76 7.35 4.99
C TYR A 66 -5.08 5.86 4.91
N THR A 67 -4.55 5.07 5.85
CA THR A 67 -5.00 3.69 6.01
C THR A 67 -6.38 3.76 6.66
N ASP A 68 -7.43 3.56 5.87
CA ASP A 68 -8.77 3.39 6.42
C ASP A 68 -8.75 2.25 7.45
N VAL A 69 -9.08 2.60 8.69
CA VAL A 69 -9.29 1.63 9.75
C VAL A 69 -10.50 0.78 9.38
N CYS A 70 -10.42 -0.52 9.62
CA CYS A 70 -11.56 -1.42 9.49
C CYS A 70 -12.64 -1.05 10.52
N GLY A 71 -13.57 -0.17 10.15
CA GLY A 71 -14.67 0.28 11.03
C GLY A 71 -15.92 -0.59 10.91
N ASP A 72 -16.14 -1.21 9.75
CA ASP A 72 -17.28 -2.10 9.48
C ASP A 72 -16.78 -3.40 8.84
N VAL A 73 -17.00 -4.51 9.54
CA VAL A 73 -16.57 -5.85 9.12
C VAL A 73 -17.79 -6.65 8.68
N ASN A 74 -17.78 -7.09 7.42
CA ASN A 74 -18.85 -7.93 6.88
C ASN A 74 -18.34 -9.33 6.51
N LEU A 75 -18.88 -10.36 7.16
CA LEU A 75 -18.50 -11.75 6.97
C LEU A 75 -19.45 -12.45 6.00
N LYS A 76 -18.90 -13.19 5.03
CA LYS A 76 -19.67 -13.86 3.98
C LYS A 76 -19.14 -15.26 3.69
N SER A 77 -19.97 -16.03 2.96
CA SER A 77 -19.64 -17.37 2.48
C SER A 77 -19.35 -18.34 3.63
N ILE A 78 -20.43 -18.74 4.33
CA ILE A 78 -20.35 -19.66 5.46
C ILE A 78 -19.78 -21.01 5.02
N HIS A 79 -18.97 -21.64 5.85
CA HIS A 79 -18.49 -23.01 5.66
C HIS A 79 -18.19 -23.70 7.00
N THR A 80 -17.73 -24.95 6.93
CA THR A 80 -17.37 -25.79 8.09
C THR A 80 -16.02 -26.48 7.97
N LYS A 81 -15.29 -26.27 6.85
CA LYS A 81 -14.07 -27.01 6.50
C LYS A 81 -12.75 -26.29 6.86
N GLY A 82 -12.78 -25.21 7.64
CA GLY A 82 -11.57 -24.48 8.01
C GLY A 82 -10.96 -25.00 9.32
N PRO A 83 -9.67 -24.72 9.59
CA PRO A 83 -9.07 -25.04 10.87
C PRO A 83 -9.70 -24.24 12.00
N LEU A 84 -9.92 -24.87 13.15
CA LEU A 84 -10.42 -24.24 14.37
C LEU A 84 -9.38 -24.44 15.48
N ILE A 85 -9.18 -23.40 16.29
CA ILE A 85 -8.42 -23.47 17.55
C ILE A 85 -9.43 -23.72 18.68
N GLU A 86 -8.94 -24.24 19.82
CA GLU A 86 -9.72 -24.35 21.05
C GLU A 86 -10.48 -23.05 21.33
N SER A 87 -11.74 -23.15 21.77
CA SER A 87 -12.73 -22.07 21.91
C SER A 87 -13.37 -21.49 20.62
N CYS A 88 -12.86 -21.81 19.44
CA CYS A 88 -13.45 -21.38 18.16
C CYS A 88 -14.42 -22.41 17.59
N TYR A 89 -15.55 -21.95 17.05
CA TYR A 89 -16.59 -22.82 16.50
C TYR A 89 -17.37 -22.13 15.36
N ASN A 90 -18.35 -22.84 14.81
CA ASN A 90 -19.21 -22.28 13.77
C ASN A 90 -20.03 -21.11 14.31
N PRO A 91 -20.32 -20.08 13.50
CA PRO A 91 -20.11 -20.04 12.05
C PRO A 91 -18.64 -19.77 11.65
N GLN A 92 -18.20 -20.40 10.55
CA GLN A 92 -16.94 -20.07 9.88
C GLN A 92 -17.24 -19.40 8.53
N TYR A 93 -16.33 -18.56 8.04
CA TYR A 93 -16.52 -17.72 6.86
C TYR A 93 -15.31 -17.74 5.93
N ARG A 94 -15.56 -17.79 4.62
CA ARG A 94 -14.47 -17.75 3.62
C ARG A 94 -14.00 -16.34 3.32
N THR A 95 -14.88 -15.37 3.55
CA THR A 95 -14.69 -14.00 3.09
C THR A 95 -14.95 -13.02 4.22
N MET A 96 -14.01 -12.12 4.43
CA MET A 96 -14.17 -10.95 5.28
C MET A 96 -14.00 -9.70 4.42
N LYS A 97 -15.03 -8.88 4.37
CA LYS A 97 -14.95 -7.54 3.78
C LYS A 97 -14.66 -6.55 4.89
N CYS A 98 -13.66 -5.70 4.65
CA CYS A 98 -13.14 -4.74 5.59
C CYS A 98 -12.86 -3.45 4.82
N SER A 99 -13.60 -2.38 5.11
CA SER A 99 -13.57 -1.14 4.33
C SER A 99 -13.75 -1.42 2.82
N ASN A 100 -12.82 -0.97 1.98
CA ASN A 100 -12.81 -1.22 0.53
C ASN A 100 -12.07 -2.51 0.11
N SER A 101 -11.57 -3.29 1.07
CA SER A 101 -10.80 -4.51 0.84
C SER A 101 -11.60 -5.77 1.15
N THR A 102 -11.25 -6.89 0.51
CA THR A 102 -11.88 -8.19 0.75
C THR A 102 -10.81 -9.26 0.92
N ILE A 103 -10.71 -9.82 2.12
CA ILE A 103 -9.82 -10.95 2.44
C ILE A 103 -10.55 -12.25 2.12
N ARG A 104 -9.91 -13.12 1.36
CA ARG A 104 -10.46 -14.42 0.92
C ARG A 104 -9.51 -15.53 1.30
N ILE A 105 -9.95 -16.44 2.18
CA ILE A 105 -9.09 -17.50 2.71
C ILE A 105 -8.74 -18.59 1.67
N ASN A 106 -9.55 -18.71 0.61
CA ASN A 106 -9.37 -19.71 -0.45
C ASN A 106 -8.48 -19.23 -1.61
N THR A 107 -8.00 -17.99 -1.55
CA THR A 107 -7.13 -17.42 -2.59
C THR A 107 -5.77 -17.14 -1.99
N LEU A 108 -4.73 -17.79 -2.52
CA LEU A 108 -3.35 -17.62 -2.03
C LEU A 108 -2.86 -16.16 -2.07
N ALA A 109 -3.34 -15.36 -3.01
CA ALA A 109 -2.96 -13.97 -3.13
C ALA A 109 -3.74 -13.01 -2.20
N ASP A 110 -4.93 -13.39 -1.74
CA ASP A 110 -5.86 -12.50 -1.02
C ASP A 110 -6.06 -12.89 0.46
N ASN A 111 -5.28 -13.85 0.94
CA ASN A 111 -5.39 -14.38 2.30
C ASN A 111 -4.42 -13.72 3.28
N CYS A 112 -3.90 -12.53 3.00
CA CYS A 112 -2.91 -11.85 3.82
C CYS A 112 -3.45 -10.52 4.35
N CYS A 113 -3.18 -10.19 5.61
CA CYS A 113 -3.50 -8.89 6.17
C CYS A 113 -2.48 -8.43 7.21
N GLU A 114 -2.49 -7.14 7.49
CA GLU A 114 -1.73 -6.51 8.58
C GLU A 114 -2.67 -6.22 9.75
N LEU A 115 -2.17 -6.50 10.95
CA LEU A 115 -2.81 -6.16 12.22
C LEU A 115 -2.45 -4.74 12.66
N ARG A 116 -3.21 -4.16 13.59
CA ARG A 116 -2.95 -2.82 14.15
C ARG A 116 -1.56 -2.65 14.76
N ASN A 117 -0.96 -3.74 15.27
CA ASN A 117 0.40 -3.74 15.80
C ASN A 117 1.50 -3.80 14.71
N GLY A 118 1.13 -3.86 13.43
CA GLY A 118 2.05 -3.92 12.29
C GLY A 118 2.53 -5.33 11.91
N ASN A 119 2.00 -6.37 12.56
CA ASN A 119 2.31 -7.76 12.23
C ASN A 119 1.50 -8.20 11.00
N ILE A 120 2.13 -8.98 10.13
CA ILE A 120 1.51 -9.48 8.91
C ILE A 120 1.17 -10.95 9.12
N ILE A 121 -0.06 -11.32 8.80
CA ILE A 121 -0.57 -12.67 8.99
C ILE A 121 -1.10 -13.25 7.69
N GLU A 122 -0.94 -14.56 7.55
CA GLU A 122 -1.65 -15.38 6.59
C GLU A 122 -2.92 -15.95 7.25
N VAL A 123 -4.07 -15.51 6.76
CA VAL A 123 -5.40 -15.95 7.22
C VAL A 123 -5.73 -17.32 6.63
N LYS A 124 -6.06 -18.27 7.49
CA LYS A 124 -6.46 -19.64 7.14
C LYS A 124 -7.95 -19.89 7.36
N ASN A 125 -8.55 -19.19 8.32
CA ASN A 125 -9.98 -19.27 8.61
C ASN A 125 -10.49 -17.97 9.24
N ILE A 126 -11.81 -17.80 9.24
CA ILE A 126 -12.51 -16.77 10.00
C ILE A 126 -13.65 -17.48 10.72
N ALA A 127 -13.75 -17.34 12.05
CA ALA A 127 -14.71 -18.09 12.85
C ALA A 127 -15.16 -17.30 14.08
N TYR A 128 -16.18 -17.78 14.78
CA TYR A 128 -16.59 -17.20 16.06
C TYR A 128 -15.81 -17.83 17.21
N CYS A 129 -15.32 -17.00 18.13
CA CYS A 129 -14.60 -17.42 19.34
C CYS A 129 -15.47 -17.19 20.59
N LYS A 130 -15.71 -18.26 21.37
CA LYS A 130 -16.54 -18.18 22.58
C LYS A 130 -15.93 -17.31 23.66
N GLU A 131 -14.62 -17.48 23.86
CA GLU A 131 -13.89 -16.87 24.98
C GLU A 131 -13.81 -15.35 24.80
N LEU A 132 -13.54 -14.89 23.57
CA LEU A 132 -13.51 -13.47 23.22
C LEU A 132 -14.91 -12.90 22.89
N ASN A 133 -15.92 -13.76 22.78
CA ASN A 133 -17.29 -13.40 22.40
C ASN A 133 -17.37 -12.55 21.12
N THR A 134 -16.49 -12.82 20.16
CA THR A 134 -16.40 -12.09 18.88
C THR A 134 -15.93 -13.00 17.74
N ASN A 135 -16.06 -12.52 16.50
CA ASN A 135 -15.45 -13.16 15.36
C ASN A 135 -13.94 -12.91 15.34
N VAL A 136 -13.18 -13.94 15.00
CA VAL A 136 -11.73 -13.92 14.95
C VAL A 136 -11.24 -14.40 13.60
N ILE A 137 -10.07 -13.91 13.20
CA ILE A 137 -9.26 -14.53 12.16
C ILE A 137 -8.35 -15.58 12.78
N ILE A 138 -8.25 -16.72 12.14
CA ILE A 138 -7.37 -17.82 12.53
C ILE A 138 -6.31 -17.95 11.45
N GLY A 139 -5.04 -17.91 11.81
CA GLY A 139 -3.96 -17.84 10.84
C GLY A 139 -2.57 -17.95 11.43
N ASN A 140 -1.58 -17.74 10.57
CA ASN A 140 -0.17 -17.82 10.92
C ASN A 140 0.46 -16.44 10.73
N GLU A 141 1.15 -15.95 11.74
CA GLU A 141 1.95 -14.72 11.65
C GLU A 141 3.30 -14.98 10.96
N PHE A 142 3.76 -14.03 10.13
CA PHE A 142 5.11 -14.05 9.56
C PHE A 142 6.12 -13.44 10.54
N TYR A 143 7.15 -14.19 10.91
CA TYR A 143 8.18 -13.70 11.84
C TYR A 143 9.16 -12.72 11.21
N ASN A 144 9.53 -12.95 9.95
CA ASN A 144 10.51 -12.15 9.26
C ASN A 144 9.77 -11.19 8.33
N LYS A 145 9.97 -9.89 8.54
CA LYS A 145 9.48 -8.80 7.69
C LYS A 145 10.66 -7.92 7.33
N LYS A 146 10.94 -7.76 6.03
CA LYS A 146 12.00 -6.89 5.50
C LYS A 146 11.44 -6.02 4.39
N ASP A 147 11.94 -4.79 4.25
CA ASP A 147 11.55 -3.93 3.15
C ASP A 147 11.95 -4.57 1.81
N LEU A 148 11.08 -4.50 0.80
CA LEU A 148 11.36 -5.09 -0.52
C LEU A 148 12.44 -4.31 -1.30
N TYR A 149 12.59 -3.01 -1.02
CA TYR A 149 13.59 -2.16 -1.67
C TYR A 149 14.20 -1.17 -0.67
N ASP A 150 15.53 -1.08 -0.67
CA ASP A 150 16.29 -0.17 0.22
C ASP A 150 16.70 1.15 -0.48
N ILE A 151 16.55 1.27 -1.80
CA ILE A 151 17.02 2.41 -2.62
C ILE A 151 16.01 2.65 -3.76
N PRO A 152 15.60 3.90 -4.08
CA PRO A 152 16.15 5.19 -3.65
C PRO A 152 15.41 5.86 -2.46
N CYS A 153 14.55 5.13 -1.76
CA CYS A 153 13.86 5.57 -0.55
C CYS A 153 13.39 4.33 0.22
N PRO A 154 13.51 4.25 1.56
CA PRO A 154 12.89 3.19 2.34
C PRO A 154 11.36 3.19 2.09
N LEU A 155 10.84 2.11 1.53
CA LEU A 155 9.41 1.94 1.25
C LEU A 155 8.60 1.57 2.49
N SER A 156 9.16 1.67 3.70
CA SER A 156 8.38 1.67 4.93
C SER A 156 7.26 2.73 4.91
N LEU A 157 7.36 3.76 4.05
CA LEU A 157 6.27 4.71 3.77
C LEU A 157 5.12 4.17 2.89
N ILE A 158 5.38 3.12 2.08
CA ILE A 158 4.42 2.48 1.16
C ILE A 158 3.95 1.12 1.69
N GLY A 159 4.62 0.57 2.71
CA GLY A 159 4.22 -0.64 3.42
C GLY A 159 4.44 -1.92 2.62
N ILE A 160 5.42 -1.98 1.72
CA ILE A 160 5.69 -3.18 0.90
C ILE A 160 6.82 -3.99 1.52
N PHE A 161 6.57 -5.28 1.77
CA PHE A 161 7.51 -6.13 2.50
C PHE A 161 7.78 -7.46 1.80
N ILE A 162 8.96 -8.02 2.05
CA ILE A 162 9.23 -9.45 1.91
C ILE A 162 8.93 -10.09 3.26
N VAL A 163 8.09 -11.12 3.25
CA VAL A 163 7.74 -11.91 4.44
C VAL A 163 8.11 -13.38 4.26
N GLU A 164 8.55 -14.01 5.34
CA GLU A 164 8.88 -15.43 5.39
C GLU A 164 8.71 -15.99 6.80
N LYS A 165 8.79 -17.31 6.91
CA LYS A 165 8.72 -18.07 8.17
C LYS A 165 7.41 -17.85 8.94
N LEU A 166 6.46 -18.74 8.70
CA LEU A 166 5.19 -18.77 9.41
C LEU A 166 5.35 -19.31 10.84
N SER A 167 4.63 -18.70 11.77
CA SER A 167 4.41 -19.20 13.13
C SER A 167 3.39 -20.35 13.17
N GLU A 168 3.16 -20.91 14.35
CA GLU A 168 2.01 -21.77 14.61
C GLU A 168 0.68 -21.02 14.43
N LEU A 169 -0.41 -21.77 14.39
CA LEU A 169 -1.75 -21.20 14.21
C LEU A 169 -2.15 -20.41 15.47
N LYS A 170 -2.61 -19.18 15.29
CA LYS A 170 -3.10 -18.29 16.37
C LYS A 170 -4.41 -17.65 15.97
N ILE A 171 -5.05 -16.97 16.92
CA ILE A 171 -6.28 -16.21 16.72
C ILE A 171 -6.08 -14.72 17.01
N TRP A 172 -6.78 -13.88 16.25
CA TRP A 172 -6.88 -12.44 16.50
C TRP A 172 -8.31 -11.95 16.25
N PRO A 173 -8.85 -11.01 17.04
CA PRO A 173 -10.10 -10.32 16.75
C PRO A 173 -10.12 -9.76 15.31
N VAL A 174 -11.26 -9.85 14.63
CA VAL A 174 -11.39 -9.29 13.26
C VAL A 174 -11.19 -7.76 13.26
N GLU A 175 -11.46 -7.12 14.38
CA GLU A 175 -11.33 -5.67 14.60
C GLU A 175 -9.86 -5.23 14.63
N ASP A 176 -8.92 -6.15 14.88
CA ASP A 176 -7.48 -5.88 14.87
C ASP A 176 -6.91 -5.84 13.46
N VAL A 177 -7.69 -6.21 12.44
CA VAL A 177 -7.26 -6.13 11.05
C VAL A 177 -7.25 -4.67 10.62
N LYS A 178 -6.07 -4.22 10.19
CA LYS A 178 -5.84 -2.85 9.71
C LYS A 178 -6.00 -2.76 8.20
N THR A 179 -5.31 -3.61 7.43
CA THR A 179 -5.38 -3.56 5.97
C THR A 179 -5.12 -4.91 5.31
N LYS A 180 -5.65 -5.11 4.12
CA LYS A 180 -5.40 -6.31 3.29
C LYS A 180 -4.08 -6.14 2.54
N TYR A 181 -3.36 -7.25 2.44
CA TYR A 181 -2.21 -7.38 1.56
C TYR A 181 -2.52 -8.32 0.39
N VAL A 182 -1.96 -8.01 -0.77
CA VAL A 182 -1.79 -8.96 -1.87
C VAL A 182 -0.47 -9.67 -1.66
N LYS A 183 -0.52 -10.99 -1.61
CA LYS A 183 0.65 -11.85 -1.37
C LYS A 183 1.07 -12.52 -2.68
N LEU A 184 2.29 -12.24 -3.13
CA LEU A 184 2.87 -12.80 -4.36
C LEU A 184 4.06 -13.69 -4.01
N PRO A 185 4.22 -14.86 -4.65
CA PRO A 185 5.41 -15.67 -4.51
C PRO A 185 6.68 -14.87 -4.82
N PHE A 186 7.68 -15.01 -3.98
CA PHE A 186 9.03 -14.47 -4.17
C PHE A 186 10.04 -15.63 -4.09
N LYS A 187 11.30 -15.37 -4.46
CA LYS A 187 12.36 -16.38 -4.46
C LYS A 187 12.49 -17.05 -3.07
N ASP A 188 12.84 -18.34 -3.07
CA ASP A 188 13.20 -19.11 -1.87
C ASP A 188 12.12 -19.18 -0.77
N ASN A 189 10.89 -19.58 -1.10
CA ASN A 189 9.75 -19.70 -0.15
C ASN A 189 9.38 -18.40 0.58
N LYS A 190 9.78 -17.26 0.02
CA LYS A 190 9.40 -15.94 0.53
C LYS A 190 8.19 -15.43 -0.23
N PHE A 191 7.53 -14.43 0.33
CA PHE A 191 6.44 -13.74 -0.35
C PHE A 191 6.68 -12.24 -0.34
N ALA A 192 6.41 -11.59 -1.47
CA ALA A 192 6.29 -10.14 -1.52
C ALA A 192 4.83 -9.79 -1.19
N VAL A 193 4.63 -8.90 -0.23
CA VAL A 193 3.30 -8.46 0.21
C VAL A 193 3.14 -6.97 -0.07
N PHE A 194 2.06 -6.63 -0.78
CA PHE A 194 1.72 -5.27 -1.17
C PHE A 194 0.41 -4.87 -0.50
N PRO A 195 0.35 -3.76 0.25
CA PRO A 195 -0.89 -3.32 0.84
C PRO A 195 -1.82 -2.89 -0.28
N LEU A 196 -3.08 -3.35 -0.25
CA LEU A 196 -4.10 -2.81 -1.13
C LEU A 196 -4.56 -1.48 -0.56
N ILE A 197 -3.82 -0.44 -0.93
CA ILE A 197 -4.20 0.95 -0.73
C ILE A 197 -4.87 1.37 -2.03
N HIS A 198 -6.14 1.77 -1.97
CA HIS A 198 -6.65 2.62 -3.03
C HIS A 198 -7.53 3.74 -2.47
N GLN A 199 -7.22 4.90 -3.05
CA GLN A 199 -7.63 6.29 -2.80
C GLN A 199 -9.12 6.51 -2.62
#